data_AF-A0A223NYQ1-F1
#
_entry.id   AF-A0A223NYQ1-F1
#
_cell.length_a   1.000
_cell.length_b   1.000
_cell.length_c   1.000
_cell.angle_alpha   90.00
_cell.angle_beta   90.00
_cell.angle_gamma   90.00
#
_symmetry.space_group_name_H-M   'P 1'
#
loop_
_entity.id
_entity.type
_entity.pdbx_description
1 polymer ?
#
loop_
_entity_poly.entity_id
_entity_poly.type
_entity_poly.pdbx_seq_one_letter_code
_entity_poly.pdbx_strand_id
1 'polypeptide(L)'
;MLTDNHGRKINYLRLAVTDRCNLRCFYCMPEEGLNWLSRKQLMTYEEMQQTCALLVEMGIEKIRITGGEPFVRKDIMKLLTALSELPGLKELTLTTNGVLTAPHVAQLKKIGVKSVNLSLDTLDAGRFFSITKRDEFSNVMDTLNGLLEHDIEVKINAVVMDGKNTQDIIPLVELTKDLPVSVRFIEEMPFNGDGHVYTGLKWDYVRILDEIKNTYTDLKKLDDPQYSTSYNYQVPGHKGSIGIIAAYSRTFCGSCNRIRITPEGELKTCLYDNGVMNIKDQLRLGVTESDLKMMLLKTFNSRAKDGWEAEHLRAANQGVHESMATIGG
;
A
#
# COMPACT_ATOMS: atom_id res chain seq x y z
N MET A 1 -13.72 -17.71 9.73
CA MET A 1 -12.30 -17.29 9.62
C MET A 1 -11.81 -17.71 8.27
N LEU A 2 -11.27 -16.78 7.49
CA LEU A 2 -10.81 -17.03 6.13
C LEU A 2 -9.33 -17.47 6.14
N THR A 3 -9.03 -18.61 5.50
CA THR A 3 -7.68 -19.19 5.43
C THR A 3 -7.39 -19.68 4.02
N ASP A 4 -6.13 -19.67 3.60
CA ASP A 4 -5.71 -20.28 2.34
C ASP A 4 -5.24 -21.73 2.48
N ASN A 5 -4.85 -22.33 1.33
CA ASN A 5 -4.31 -23.68 1.19
C ASN A 5 -2.96 -23.93 1.91
N HIS A 6 -2.36 -22.90 2.50
CA HIS A 6 -1.14 -23.00 3.31
C HIS A 6 -1.41 -22.75 4.80
N GLY A 7 -2.69 -22.63 5.19
CA GLY A 7 -3.09 -22.36 6.57
C GLY A 7 -2.88 -20.89 7.01
N ARG A 8 -2.58 -19.97 6.08
CA ARG A 8 -2.41 -18.55 6.44
C ARG A 8 -3.77 -17.90 6.58
N LYS A 9 -3.98 -17.16 7.67
CA LYS A 9 -5.18 -16.33 7.86
C LYS A 9 -5.22 -15.24 6.80
N ILE A 10 -6.36 -15.05 6.14
CA ILE A 10 -6.63 -13.91 5.26
C ILE A 10 -7.57 -12.97 6.00
N ASN A 11 -7.04 -11.87 6.55
CA ASN A 11 -7.86 -10.92 7.30
C ASN A 11 -7.61 -9.46 6.90
N TYR A 12 -6.85 -9.23 5.82
CA TYR A 12 -6.46 -7.91 5.41
C TYR A 12 -6.70 -7.68 3.90
N LEU A 13 -7.65 -6.82 3.57
CA LEU A 13 -7.92 -6.34 2.22
C LEU A 13 -7.20 -5.02 1.93
N ARG A 14 -6.54 -4.92 0.78
CA ARG A 14 -6.21 -3.63 0.15
C ARG A 14 -7.16 -3.37 -1.00
N LEU A 15 -7.87 -2.25 -0.97
CA LEU A 15 -8.80 -1.85 -2.00
C LEU A 15 -8.24 -0.63 -2.74
N ALA A 16 -7.88 -0.81 -4.00
CA ALA A 16 -7.51 0.28 -4.89
C ALA A 16 -8.78 0.91 -5.47
N VAL A 17 -9.02 2.18 -5.17
CA VAL A 17 -10.29 2.82 -5.52
C VAL A 17 -10.26 3.51 -6.88
N THR A 18 -9.07 3.76 -7.41
CA THR A 18 -8.84 4.39 -8.71
C THR A 18 -7.43 4.06 -9.19
N ASP A 19 -7.24 4.08 -10.50
CA ASP A 19 -5.96 4.01 -11.20
C ASP A 19 -5.27 5.38 -11.36
N ARG A 20 -6.01 6.48 -11.17
CA ARG A 20 -5.52 7.85 -11.39
C ARG A 20 -4.66 8.33 -10.23
N CYS A 21 -3.64 9.12 -10.55
CA CYS A 21 -2.79 9.81 -9.58
C CYS A 21 -2.54 11.26 -10.01
N ASN A 22 -2.40 12.16 -9.03
CA ASN A 22 -2.00 13.56 -9.23
C ASN A 22 -0.47 13.75 -9.29
N LEU A 23 0.32 12.75 -8.86
CA LEU A 23 1.78 12.70 -9.04
C LEU A 23 2.18 11.81 -10.24
N ARG A 24 3.44 11.88 -10.66
CA ARG A 24 4.06 11.04 -11.71
C ARG A 24 5.40 10.49 -11.23
N CYS A 25 5.35 9.76 -10.12
CA CYS A 25 6.55 9.17 -9.53
C CYS A 25 7.20 8.18 -10.51
N PHE A 26 8.48 8.39 -10.86
CA PHE A 26 9.14 7.59 -11.91
C PHE A 26 9.16 6.09 -11.60
N TYR A 27 9.21 5.69 -10.32
CA TYR A 27 9.21 4.27 -9.92
C TYR A 27 7.81 3.63 -9.92
N CYS A 28 6.77 4.41 -10.20
CA CYS A 28 5.37 3.99 -10.15
C CYS A 28 4.71 4.07 -11.52
N MET A 29 4.89 5.17 -12.24
CA MET A 29 4.29 5.38 -13.56
C MET A 29 5.18 6.24 -14.46
N PRO A 30 5.10 6.03 -15.79
CA PRO A 30 5.83 6.84 -16.76
C PRO A 30 5.41 8.32 -16.71
N GLU A 31 6.29 9.20 -17.17
CA GLU A 31 6.09 10.66 -17.13
C GLU A 31 4.88 11.09 -17.98
N GLU A 32 4.67 10.41 -19.11
CA GLU A 32 3.52 10.55 -20.01
C GLU A 32 2.19 10.12 -19.35
N GLY A 33 2.27 9.41 -18.22
CA GLY A 33 1.13 8.84 -17.50
C GLY A 33 0.66 7.51 -18.10
N LEU A 34 -0.41 6.96 -17.51
CA LEU A 34 -1.00 5.70 -17.96
C LEU A 34 -2.24 5.95 -18.81
N ASN A 35 -2.59 4.94 -19.61
CA ASN A 35 -3.92 4.87 -20.24
C ASN A 35 -4.97 4.62 -19.16
N TRP A 36 -5.55 5.70 -18.64
CA TRP A 36 -6.52 5.61 -17.56
C TRP A 36 -7.76 4.84 -17.97
N LEU A 37 -8.29 4.07 -17.03
CA LEU A 37 -9.53 3.34 -17.16
C LEU A 37 -10.69 4.29 -17.41
N SER A 38 -11.56 3.89 -18.33
CA SER A 38 -12.86 4.52 -18.48
C SER A 38 -13.69 4.31 -17.22
N ARG A 39 -14.64 5.22 -16.96
CA ARG A 39 -15.54 5.12 -15.79
C ARG A 39 -16.32 3.79 -15.75
N LYS A 40 -16.60 3.18 -16.91
CA LYS A 40 -17.32 1.90 -17.00
C LYS A 40 -16.48 0.71 -16.55
N GLN A 41 -15.15 0.79 -16.68
CA GLN A 41 -14.23 -0.27 -16.29
C GLN A 41 -13.99 -0.30 -14.78
N LEU A 42 -14.04 0.87 -14.13
CA LEU A 42 -13.92 1.00 -12.68
C LEU A 42 -15.09 0.36 -11.94
N MET A 43 -14.80 -0.13 -10.73
CA MET A 43 -15.82 -0.45 -9.74
C MET A 43 -16.54 0.83 -9.31
N THR A 44 -17.86 0.75 -9.29
CA THR A 44 -18.74 1.74 -8.69
C THR A 44 -18.56 1.79 -7.18
N TYR A 45 -19.12 2.82 -6.55
CA TYR A 45 -19.15 2.94 -5.10
C TYR A 45 -19.89 1.75 -4.46
N GLU A 46 -21.02 1.38 -5.04
CA GLU A 46 -21.92 0.34 -4.56
C GLU A 46 -21.26 -1.04 -4.67
N GLU A 47 -20.59 -1.33 -5.80
CA GLU A 47 -19.84 -2.57 -5.99
C GLU A 47 -18.70 -2.71 -4.96
N MET A 48 -17.99 -1.62 -4.65
CA MET A 48 -16.94 -1.63 -3.62
C MET A 48 -17.51 -1.88 -2.23
N GLN A 49 -18.60 -1.20 -1.87
CA GLN A 49 -19.26 -1.38 -0.57
C GLN A 49 -19.79 -2.80 -0.40
N GLN A 50 -20.48 -3.35 -1.40
CA GLN A 50 -20.99 -4.71 -1.40
C GLN A 50 -19.85 -5.74 -1.26
N THR A 51 -18.76 -5.54 -2.00
CA THR A 51 -17.58 -6.43 -1.93
C THR A 51 -16.90 -6.38 -0.57
N CYS A 52 -16.70 -5.20 -0.01
CA CYS A 52 -16.12 -5.03 1.31
C CYS A 52 -16.99 -5.64 2.41
N ALA A 53 -18.30 -5.41 2.39
CA ALA A 53 -19.24 -5.99 3.35
C ALA A 53 -19.18 -7.53 3.33
N LEU A 54 -19.22 -8.12 2.13
CA LEU A 54 -19.09 -9.56 1.92
C LEU A 54 -17.78 -10.11 2.51
N LEU A 55 -16.65 -9.47 2.19
CA LEU A 55 -15.34 -9.93 2.65
C LEU A 55 -15.15 -9.76 4.16
N VAL A 56 -15.71 -8.71 4.76
CA VAL A 56 -15.71 -8.51 6.22
C VAL A 56 -16.50 -9.62 6.90
N GLU A 57 -17.68 -9.96 6.39
CA GLU A 57 -18.48 -11.09 6.89
C GLU A 57 -17.71 -12.43 6.81
N MET A 58 -16.94 -12.63 5.74
CA MET A 58 -16.09 -13.83 5.57
C MET A 58 -14.88 -13.87 6.53
N GLY A 59 -14.51 -12.74 7.12
CA GLY A 59 -13.44 -12.65 8.14
C GLY A 59 -12.32 -11.66 7.84
N ILE A 60 -12.47 -10.76 6.86
CA ILE A 60 -11.60 -9.58 6.74
C ILE A 60 -11.84 -8.67 7.94
N GLU A 61 -10.75 -8.35 8.65
CA GLU A 61 -10.76 -7.51 9.85
C GLU A 61 -10.20 -6.12 9.57
N LYS A 62 -9.38 -6.01 8.51
CA LYS A 62 -8.69 -4.77 8.14
C LYS A 62 -8.90 -4.44 6.68
N ILE A 63 -9.26 -3.20 6.40
CA ILE A 63 -9.30 -2.63 5.05
C ILE A 63 -8.29 -1.48 4.97
N ARG A 64 -7.43 -1.52 3.96
CA ARG A 64 -6.59 -0.38 3.57
C ARG A 64 -7.07 0.16 2.24
N ILE A 65 -7.43 1.44 2.22
CA ILE A 65 -7.73 2.16 1.00
C ILE A 65 -6.43 2.65 0.37
N THR A 66 -6.33 2.45 -0.94
CA THR A 66 -5.21 2.88 -1.79
C THR A 66 -5.76 3.28 -3.17
N GLY A 67 -4.90 3.60 -4.13
CA GLY A 67 -5.25 3.92 -5.51
C GLY A 67 -4.17 3.44 -6.47
N GLY A 68 -3.71 4.20 -7.47
CA GLY A 68 -3.82 5.64 -7.66
C GLY A 68 -3.48 6.49 -6.43
N GLU A 69 -3.98 7.72 -6.45
CA GLU A 69 -4.14 8.55 -5.25
C GLU A 69 -5.63 8.54 -4.84
N PRO A 70 -6.01 7.96 -3.68
CA PRO A 70 -7.43 7.86 -3.27
C PRO A 70 -8.21 9.16 -3.37
N PHE A 71 -7.60 10.30 -3.03
CA PHE A 71 -8.29 11.59 -2.97
C PHE A 71 -8.56 12.24 -4.33
N VAL A 72 -8.05 11.68 -5.44
CA VAL A 72 -8.52 12.09 -6.79
C VAL A 72 -9.83 11.42 -7.17
N ARG A 73 -10.26 10.37 -6.45
CA ARG A 73 -11.54 9.72 -6.69
C ARG A 73 -12.67 10.57 -6.12
N LYS A 74 -13.62 10.92 -6.97
CA LYS A 74 -14.84 11.60 -6.55
C LYS A 74 -15.55 10.80 -5.46
N ASP A 75 -16.09 11.52 -4.47
CA ASP A 75 -16.91 10.95 -3.39
C ASP A 75 -16.16 9.94 -2.47
N ILE A 76 -14.82 9.96 -2.45
CA ILE A 76 -14.01 9.07 -1.60
C ILE A 76 -14.38 9.12 -0.11
N MET A 77 -14.69 10.32 0.43
CA MET A 77 -15.09 10.44 1.83
C MET A 77 -16.43 9.75 2.13
N LYS A 78 -17.34 9.65 1.15
CA LYS A 78 -18.57 8.86 1.33
C LYS A 78 -18.24 7.38 1.46
N LEU A 79 -17.32 6.88 0.62
CA LEU A 79 -16.88 5.48 0.69
C LEU A 79 -16.20 5.19 2.03
N LEU A 80 -15.27 6.03 2.45
CA LEU A 80 -14.58 5.86 3.74
C LEU A 80 -15.56 5.86 4.92
N THR A 81 -16.56 6.74 4.90
CA THR A 81 -17.61 6.79 5.94
C THR A 81 -18.41 5.48 5.96
N ALA A 82 -18.93 5.03 4.82
CA ALA A 82 -19.70 3.78 4.77
C ALA A 82 -18.87 2.55 5.15
N LEU A 83 -17.58 2.50 4.78
CA LEU A 83 -16.69 1.42 5.18
C LEU A 83 -16.41 1.44 6.69
N SER A 84 -16.27 2.62 7.30
CA SER A 84 -16.04 2.74 8.75
C SER A 84 -17.22 2.23 9.59
N GLU A 85 -18.42 2.19 9.00
CA GLU A 85 -19.65 1.74 9.65
C GLU A 85 -19.93 0.24 9.41
N LEU A 86 -19.08 -0.47 8.66
CA LEU A 86 -19.29 -1.89 8.36
C LEU A 86 -19.21 -2.75 9.63
N PRO A 87 -20.29 -3.50 9.96
CA PRO A 87 -20.26 -4.42 11.10
C PRO A 87 -19.16 -5.47 10.94
N GLY A 88 -18.32 -5.62 11.95
CA GLY A 88 -17.22 -6.60 11.98
C GLY A 88 -15.87 -6.08 11.46
N LEU A 89 -15.82 -4.92 10.80
CA LEU A 89 -14.55 -4.29 10.42
C LEU A 89 -13.86 -3.74 11.67
N LYS A 90 -12.59 -4.13 11.90
CA LYS A 90 -11.81 -3.70 13.06
C LYS A 90 -10.94 -2.50 12.77
N GLU A 91 -10.38 -2.42 11.56
CA GLU A 91 -9.45 -1.36 11.18
C GLU A 91 -9.70 -0.85 9.76
N LEU A 92 -9.92 0.47 9.65
CA LEU A 92 -9.83 1.20 8.39
C LEU A 92 -8.54 2.03 8.37
N THR A 93 -7.76 1.87 7.31
CA THR A 93 -6.47 2.56 7.11
C THR A 93 -6.35 3.09 5.69
N LEU A 94 -5.42 4.03 5.48
CA LEU A 94 -5.26 4.70 4.18
C LEU A 94 -3.80 4.68 3.74
N THR A 95 -3.54 4.62 2.44
CA THR A 95 -2.27 5.01 1.82
C THR A 95 -2.54 6.19 0.90
N THR A 96 -1.76 7.26 1.02
CA THR A 96 -1.91 8.51 0.24
C THR A 96 -0.55 9.14 0.02
N ASN A 97 -0.38 9.86 -1.08
CA ASN A 97 0.77 10.77 -1.25
C ASN A 97 0.63 12.07 -0.46
N GLY A 98 -0.57 12.36 0.07
CA GLY A 98 -0.83 13.47 0.97
C GLY A 98 -1.20 14.78 0.30
N VAL A 99 -1.00 14.97 -1.00
CA VAL A 99 -1.19 16.28 -1.66
C VAL A 99 -2.62 16.82 -1.51
N LEU A 100 -3.62 15.93 -1.55
CA LEU A 100 -5.04 16.32 -1.45
C LEU A 100 -5.69 15.91 -0.11
N THR A 101 -4.89 15.48 0.87
CA THR A 101 -5.41 14.84 2.09
C THR A 101 -5.69 15.83 3.22
N ALA A 102 -4.90 16.90 3.36
CA ALA A 102 -4.99 17.85 4.48
C ALA A 102 -6.43 18.34 4.77
N PRO A 103 -7.25 18.74 3.77
CA PRO A 103 -8.61 19.21 4.02
C PRO A 103 -9.54 18.15 4.64
N HIS A 104 -9.18 16.87 4.54
CA HIS A 104 -10.00 15.74 4.98
C HIS A 104 -9.56 15.16 6.32
N VAL A 105 -8.40 15.54 6.86
CA VAL A 105 -7.81 14.90 8.05
C VAL A 105 -8.74 14.89 9.25
N ALA A 106 -9.40 16.02 9.56
CA ALA A 106 -10.36 16.10 10.65
C ALA A 106 -11.52 15.10 10.49
N GLN A 107 -12.01 14.94 9.25
CA GLN A 107 -13.07 13.97 8.95
C GLN A 107 -12.55 12.52 9.02
N LEU A 108 -11.32 12.24 8.56
CA LEU A 108 -10.68 10.93 8.69
C LEU A 108 -10.59 10.50 10.15
N LYS A 109 -10.21 11.43 11.06
CA LYS A 109 -10.21 11.17 12.50
C LYS A 109 -11.63 10.87 13.02
N LYS A 110 -12.62 11.68 12.61
CA LYS A 110 -14.02 11.53 13.04
C LYS A 110 -14.61 10.17 12.66
N ILE A 111 -14.31 9.65 11.48
CA ILE A 111 -14.78 8.32 11.03
C ILE A 111 -13.91 7.16 11.56
N GLY A 112 -12.91 7.45 12.41
CA GLY A 112 -12.10 6.42 13.04
C GLY A 112 -11.03 5.78 12.14
N VAL A 113 -10.54 6.48 11.11
CA VAL A 113 -9.34 6.01 10.37
C VAL A 113 -8.19 5.84 11.35
N LYS A 114 -7.70 4.61 11.48
CA LYS A 114 -6.76 4.23 12.53
C LYS A 114 -5.35 4.73 12.25
N SER A 115 -4.90 4.61 11.00
CA SER A 115 -3.56 5.03 10.57
C SER A 115 -3.54 5.42 9.10
N VAL A 116 -2.61 6.31 8.77
CA VAL A 116 -2.31 6.76 7.41
C VAL A 116 -0.88 6.38 7.07
N ASN A 117 -0.71 5.68 5.95
CA ASN A 117 0.58 5.51 5.30
C ASN A 117 0.78 6.69 4.34
N LEU A 118 1.68 7.60 4.69
CA LEU A 118 2.01 8.77 3.89
C LEU A 118 3.23 8.44 3.04
N SER A 119 3.11 8.48 1.71
CA SER A 119 4.25 8.30 0.82
C SER A 119 5.09 9.58 0.77
N LEU A 120 6.31 9.52 1.28
CA LEU A 120 7.25 10.65 1.33
C LEU A 120 8.68 10.11 1.21
N ASP A 121 9.20 10.12 -0.01
CA ASP A 121 10.49 9.52 -0.35
C ASP A 121 11.70 10.40 -0.01
N THR A 122 11.48 11.64 0.42
CA THR A 122 12.52 12.64 0.68
C THR A 122 11.97 13.82 1.48
N LEU A 123 12.85 14.51 2.22
CA LEU A 123 12.58 15.79 2.89
C LEU A 123 13.10 17.01 2.11
N ASP A 124 13.71 16.80 0.96
CA ASP A 124 14.20 17.87 0.09
C ASP A 124 13.19 18.16 -1.02
N ALA A 125 12.73 19.40 -1.12
CA ALA A 125 11.70 19.78 -2.09
C ALA A 125 12.15 19.60 -3.55
N GLY A 126 13.43 19.85 -3.86
CA GLY A 126 13.97 19.68 -5.21
C GLY A 126 14.05 18.20 -5.62
N ARG A 127 14.44 17.33 -4.70
CA ARG A 127 14.43 15.88 -4.89
C ARG A 127 13.01 15.35 -4.94
N PHE A 128 12.08 15.88 -4.14
CA PHE A 128 10.67 15.54 -4.21
C PHE A 128 10.16 15.80 -5.63
N PHE A 129 10.39 17.00 -6.16
CA PHE A 129 10.02 17.33 -7.55
C PHE A 129 10.67 16.39 -8.56
N SER A 130 11.95 16.06 -8.37
CA SER A 130 12.67 15.14 -9.27
C SER A 130 12.09 13.73 -9.26
N ILE A 131 11.60 13.26 -8.10
CA ILE A 131 10.97 11.95 -7.95
C ILE A 131 9.55 11.95 -8.52
N THR A 132 8.73 12.92 -8.11
CA THR A 132 7.26 12.93 -8.33
C THR A 132 6.80 13.71 -9.56
N LYS A 133 7.70 14.51 -10.16
CA LYS A 133 7.46 15.41 -11.30
C LYS A 133 6.37 16.46 -11.07
N ARG A 134 6.10 16.79 -9.80
CA ARG A 134 5.13 17.80 -9.37
C ARG A 134 5.66 18.54 -8.15
N ASP A 135 5.47 19.86 -8.13
CA ASP A 135 5.92 20.72 -7.04
C ASP A 135 4.84 20.83 -5.97
N GLU A 136 4.69 19.78 -5.18
CA GLU A 136 3.60 19.61 -4.20
C GLU A 136 4.13 19.27 -2.79
N PHE A 137 5.43 19.48 -2.55
CA PHE A 137 6.08 19.08 -1.29
C PHE A 137 5.44 19.77 -0.08
N SER A 138 5.13 21.06 -0.17
CA SER A 138 4.43 21.82 0.88
C SER A 138 3.11 21.17 1.27
N ASN A 139 2.32 20.72 0.30
CA ASN A 139 0.99 20.17 0.53
C ASN A 139 1.08 18.80 1.23
N VAL A 140 2.14 18.02 0.94
CA VAL A 140 2.41 16.76 1.65
C VAL A 140 2.80 17.03 3.10
N MET A 141 3.62 18.06 3.35
CA MET A 141 4.01 18.47 4.71
C MET A 141 2.82 19.03 5.51
N ASP A 142 1.92 19.78 4.88
CA ASP A 142 0.67 20.23 5.51
C ASP A 142 -0.20 19.04 5.94
N THR A 143 -0.26 18.00 5.12
CA THR A 143 -0.93 16.74 5.50
C THR A 143 -0.24 16.06 6.65
N LEU A 144 1.10 15.92 6.63
CA LEU A 144 1.84 15.32 7.74
C LEU A 144 1.53 16.05 9.06
N ASN A 145 1.60 17.39 9.06
CA ASN A 145 1.29 18.21 10.23
C ASN A 145 -0.15 18.00 10.69
N GLY A 146 -1.12 18.08 9.78
CA GLY A 146 -2.52 17.87 10.11
C GLY A 146 -2.80 16.49 10.72
N LEU A 147 -2.16 15.43 10.19
CA LEU A 147 -2.29 14.07 10.73
C LEU A 147 -1.76 13.98 12.16
N LEU A 148 -0.62 14.62 12.44
CA LEU A 148 -0.02 14.66 13.78
C LEU A 148 -0.88 15.47 14.76
N GLU A 149 -1.39 16.64 14.34
CA GLU A 149 -2.27 17.49 15.16
C GLU A 149 -3.57 16.80 15.57
N HIS A 150 -4.06 15.86 14.77
CA HIS A 150 -5.29 15.10 15.04
C HIS A 150 -5.01 13.72 15.68
N ASP A 151 -3.77 13.45 16.10
CA ASP A 151 -3.34 12.19 16.68
C ASP A 151 -3.72 10.97 15.82
N ILE A 152 -3.59 11.08 14.49
CA ILE A 152 -3.71 9.93 13.59
C ILE A 152 -2.34 9.26 13.52
N GLU A 153 -2.29 7.94 13.68
CA GLU A 153 -1.02 7.20 13.57
C GLU A 153 -0.45 7.33 12.14
N VAL A 154 0.75 7.91 12.02
CA VAL A 154 1.41 8.14 10.72
C VAL A 154 2.54 7.13 10.50
N LYS A 155 2.47 6.49 9.33
CA LYS A 155 3.53 5.64 8.78
C LYS A 155 4.08 6.32 7.54
N ILE A 156 5.27 6.89 7.63
CA ILE A 156 5.94 7.47 6.47
C ILE A 156 6.55 6.33 5.67
N ASN A 157 6.16 6.16 4.41
CA ASN A 157 6.69 5.15 3.51
C ASN A 157 7.64 5.82 2.51
N ALA A 158 8.88 5.35 2.43
CA ALA A 158 9.90 5.83 1.50
C ALA A 158 10.50 4.65 0.73
N VAL A 159 10.41 4.67 -0.60
CA VAL A 159 11.10 3.70 -1.46
C VAL A 159 12.56 4.11 -1.59
N VAL A 160 13.50 3.20 -1.31
CA VAL A 160 14.94 3.50 -1.40
C VAL A 160 15.44 3.17 -2.80
N MET A 161 15.90 4.19 -3.53
CA MET A 161 16.25 4.12 -4.95
C MET A 161 17.69 4.57 -5.16
N ASP A 162 18.50 3.69 -5.76
CA ASP A 162 19.94 3.91 -5.96
C ASP A 162 20.23 5.18 -6.76
N GLY A 163 21.08 6.06 -6.24
CA GLY A 163 21.45 7.32 -6.89
C GLY A 163 20.31 8.34 -7.01
N LYS A 164 19.17 8.12 -6.33
CA LYS A 164 18.01 9.03 -6.35
C LYS A 164 17.76 9.67 -4.98
N ASN A 165 17.62 8.85 -3.93
CA ASN A 165 17.25 9.32 -2.58
C ASN A 165 17.93 8.54 -1.45
N THR A 166 19.04 7.84 -1.71
CA THR A 166 19.77 7.11 -0.66
C THR A 166 20.29 8.04 0.44
N GLN A 167 20.57 9.30 0.09
CA GLN A 167 20.93 10.37 1.02
C GLN A 167 19.79 10.80 1.96
N ASP A 168 18.54 10.40 1.69
CA ASP A 168 17.39 10.70 2.55
C ASP A 168 17.20 9.69 3.68
N ILE A 169 17.92 8.56 3.67
CA ILE A 169 17.75 7.51 4.69
C ILE A 169 17.94 8.09 6.09
N ILE A 170 19.08 8.75 6.35
CA ILE A 170 19.38 9.33 7.66
C ILE A 170 18.47 10.54 8.00
N PRO A 171 18.26 11.53 7.11
CA PRO A 171 17.30 12.60 7.35
C PRO A 171 15.88 12.12 7.69
N LEU A 172 15.40 11.07 7.03
CA LEU A 172 14.10 10.48 7.33
C LEU A 172 14.11 9.77 8.70
N VAL A 173 15.21 9.11 9.09
CA VAL A 173 15.36 8.56 10.46
C VAL A 173 15.30 9.67 11.51
N GLU A 174 15.97 10.80 11.29
CA GLU A 174 15.98 11.94 12.22
C GLU A 174 14.58 12.50 12.52
N LEU A 175 13.60 12.38 11.59
CA LEU A 175 12.20 12.75 11.88
C LEU A 175 11.65 12.04 13.11
N THR A 176 12.06 10.79 13.33
CA THR A 176 11.56 9.97 14.43
C THR A 176 12.05 10.47 15.79
N LYS A 177 13.06 11.36 15.84
CA LYS A 177 13.55 11.95 17.07
C LYS A 177 12.44 12.71 17.82
N ASP A 178 11.82 13.66 17.13
CA ASP A 178 10.86 14.58 17.73
C ASP A 178 9.40 14.25 17.39
N LEU A 179 9.16 13.47 16.33
CA LEU A 179 7.82 13.12 15.87
C LEU A 179 7.46 11.65 16.20
N PRO A 180 6.21 11.37 16.61
CA PRO A 180 5.74 10.00 16.89
C PRO A 180 5.36 9.25 15.60
N VAL A 181 6.25 9.28 14.59
CA VAL A 181 6.04 8.65 13.29
C VAL A 181 6.76 7.31 13.18
N SER A 182 6.23 6.40 12.38
CA SER A 182 6.93 5.18 11.95
C SER A 182 7.46 5.38 10.54
N VAL A 183 8.76 5.61 10.38
CA VAL A 183 9.41 5.78 9.07
C VAL A 183 9.78 4.42 8.51
N ARG A 184 9.32 4.12 7.31
CA ARG A 184 9.38 2.79 6.70
C ARG A 184 10.08 2.85 5.37
N PHE A 185 11.27 2.27 5.32
CA PHE A 185 12.05 2.12 4.10
C PHE A 185 11.60 0.87 3.34
N ILE A 186 11.40 1.01 2.04
CA ILE A 186 10.89 -0.05 1.16
C ILE A 186 11.93 -0.31 0.08
N GLU A 187 12.29 -1.57 -0.12
CA GLU A 187 13.08 -1.99 -1.28
C GLU A 187 12.35 -1.61 -2.58
N GLU A 188 13.11 -1.08 -3.54
CA GLU A 188 12.59 -0.84 -4.88
C GLU A 188 12.10 -2.14 -5.52
N MET A 189 10.94 -2.07 -6.17
CA MET A 189 10.31 -3.21 -6.84
C MET A 189 10.07 -2.90 -8.33
N PRO A 190 9.99 -3.91 -9.21
CA PRO A 190 9.81 -3.73 -10.65
C PRO A 190 8.34 -3.44 -11.02
N PHE A 191 7.66 -2.49 -10.35
CA PHE A 191 6.25 -2.13 -10.62
C PHE A 191 6.13 -0.69 -11.12
N ASN A 192 6.89 -0.37 -12.15
CA ASN A 192 7.13 0.99 -12.63
C ASN A 192 6.31 1.38 -13.88
N GLY A 193 5.49 0.47 -14.41
CA GLY A 193 4.81 0.68 -15.70
C GLY A 193 5.68 0.36 -16.92
N ASP A 194 5.13 0.56 -18.11
CA ASP A 194 5.89 0.52 -19.36
C ASP A 194 6.71 1.82 -19.48
N GLY A 195 7.98 1.81 -19.07
CA GLY A 195 8.85 2.98 -19.25
C GLY A 195 10.20 2.99 -18.53
N HIS A 196 10.36 2.18 -17.48
CA HIS A 196 11.62 2.14 -16.71
C HIS A 196 12.23 0.73 -16.67
N VAL A 197 13.52 0.62 -16.99
CA VAL A 197 14.26 -0.64 -16.89
C VAL A 197 14.74 -0.80 -15.45
N TYR A 198 14.15 -1.76 -14.72
CA TYR A 198 14.64 -2.15 -13.40
C TYR A 198 15.99 -2.87 -13.55
N THR A 199 17.06 -2.26 -13.05
CA THR A 199 18.44 -2.78 -13.19
C THR A 199 18.85 -3.75 -12.08
N GLY A 200 17.89 -4.24 -11.29
CA GLY A 200 18.12 -5.11 -10.13
C GLY A 200 18.21 -4.35 -8.80
N LEU A 201 18.02 -5.09 -7.70
CA LEU A 201 18.02 -4.54 -6.34
C LEU A 201 19.44 -4.24 -5.87
N LYS A 202 19.76 -2.95 -5.68
CA LYS A 202 21.05 -2.52 -5.11
C LYS A 202 20.97 -2.12 -3.63
N TRP A 203 19.78 -1.74 -3.18
CA TRP A 203 19.48 -1.35 -1.80
C TRP A 203 18.46 -2.31 -1.22
N ASP A 204 18.94 -3.50 -0.88
CA ASP A 204 18.15 -4.47 -0.13
C ASP A 204 17.98 -4.04 1.33
N TYR A 205 17.12 -4.75 2.05
CA TYR A 205 16.81 -4.46 3.43
C TYR A 205 18.04 -4.54 4.35
N VAL A 206 19.05 -5.35 4.00
CA VAL A 206 20.29 -5.49 4.79
C VAL A 206 21.13 -4.23 4.62
N ARG A 207 21.35 -3.79 3.39
CA ARG A 207 22.13 -2.58 3.11
C ARG A 207 21.46 -1.32 3.67
N ILE A 208 20.14 -1.22 3.59
CA ILE A 208 19.38 -0.13 4.23
C ILE A 208 19.61 -0.15 5.76
N LEU A 209 19.56 -1.33 6.38
CA LEU A 209 19.80 -1.47 7.81
C LEU A 209 21.24 -1.08 8.18
N ASP A 210 22.22 -1.50 7.39
CA ASP A 210 23.63 -1.21 7.64
C ASP A 210 23.92 0.29 7.53
N GLU A 211 23.32 0.98 6.55
CA GLU A 211 23.42 2.44 6.43
C GLU A 211 22.92 3.16 7.71
N ILE A 212 21.78 2.71 8.24
CA ILE A 212 21.23 3.27 9.48
C ILE A 212 22.14 2.96 10.67
N LYS A 213 22.64 1.73 10.79
CA LYS A 213 23.53 1.31 11.89
C LYS A 213 24.89 2.01 11.87
N ASN A 214 25.39 2.41 10.71
CA ASN A 214 26.63 3.17 10.59
C ASN A 214 26.52 4.55 11.27
N THR A 215 25.31 5.13 11.30
CA THR A 215 25.04 6.40 11.99
C THR A 215 24.55 6.18 13.42
N TYR A 216 23.64 5.22 13.65
CA TYR A 216 23.05 4.89 14.95
C TYR A 216 23.51 3.51 15.41
N THR A 217 24.68 3.45 16.04
CA THR A 217 25.30 2.18 16.46
C THR A 217 24.54 1.48 17.58
N ASP A 218 23.67 2.18 18.30
CA ASP A 218 22.83 1.67 19.39
C ASP A 218 21.38 1.37 18.96
N LEU A 219 21.11 1.30 17.65
CA LEU A 219 19.80 0.97 17.08
C LEU A 219 19.25 -0.35 17.67
N LYS A 220 18.07 -0.28 18.30
CA LYS A 220 17.43 -1.43 18.94
C LYS A 220 16.41 -2.09 18.01
N LYS A 221 16.46 -3.42 17.90
CA LYS A 221 15.41 -4.20 17.26
C LYS A 221 14.17 -4.20 18.15
N LEU A 222 13.00 -3.93 17.58
CA LEU A 222 11.70 -4.11 18.21
C LEU A 222 11.10 -5.46 17.83
N ASP A 223 10.13 -5.93 18.62
CA ASP A 223 9.33 -7.10 18.26
C ASP A 223 8.54 -6.84 16.99
N ASP A 224 8.56 -7.80 16.08
CA ASP A 224 7.75 -7.75 14.86
C ASP A 224 6.42 -8.45 15.12
N PRO A 225 5.28 -7.73 15.04
CA PRO A 225 3.97 -8.34 15.25
C PRO A 225 3.70 -9.49 14.27
N GLN A 226 2.74 -10.35 14.63
CA GLN A 226 2.26 -11.36 13.70
C GLN A 226 1.82 -10.72 12.38
N TYR A 227 2.25 -11.31 11.26
CA TYR A 227 1.99 -10.81 9.90
C TYR A 227 2.66 -9.44 9.58
N SER A 228 3.65 -9.02 10.38
CA SER A 228 4.43 -7.81 10.08
C SER A 228 5.09 -7.89 8.70
N THR A 229 5.07 -6.77 8.00
CA THR A 229 5.70 -6.61 6.68
C THR A 229 7.05 -5.93 6.78
N SER A 230 7.37 -5.37 7.95
CA SER A 230 8.61 -4.65 8.23
C SER A 230 9.35 -5.32 9.38
N TYR A 231 10.68 -5.26 9.29
CA TYR A 231 11.56 -5.41 10.44
C TYR A 231 11.59 -4.06 11.17
N ASN A 232 11.10 -4.03 12.41
CA ASN A 232 10.94 -2.79 13.17
C ASN A 232 12.12 -2.54 14.12
N TYR A 233 12.54 -1.29 14.23
CA TYR A 233 13.66 -0.82 15.02
C TYR A 233 13.33 0.52 15.68
N GLN A 234 14.13 0.92 16.66
CA GLN A 234 14.05 2.23 17.29
C GLN A 234 15.44 2.71 17.68
N VAL A 235 15.72 3.98 17.40
CA VAL A 235 16.89 4.68 17.93
C VAL A 235 16.58 5.08 19.38
N PRO A 236 17.43 4.74 20.36
CA PRO A 236 17.20 5.14 21.75
C PRO A 236 16.96 6.64 21.92
N GLY A 237 15.93 6.99 22.69
CA GLY A 237 15.53 8.39 22.94
C GLY A 237 14.68 9.04 21.84
N HIS A 238 14.49 8.40 20.68
CA HIS A 238 13.59 8.88 19.64
C HIS A 238 12.12 8.54 20.00
N LYS A 239 11.18 9.45 19.70
CA LYS A 239 9.75 9.22 19.93
C LYS A 239 9.13 8.22 18.96
N GLY A 240 9.62 8.21 17.73
CA GLY A 240 9.14 7.39 16.63
C GLY A 240 9.86 6.04 16.51
N SER A 241 9.66 5.38 15.38
CA SER A 241 10.26 4.08 15.05
C SER A 241 10.63 3.98 13.58
N ILE A 242 11.47 3.00 13.27
CA ILE A 242 11.92 2.68 11.92
C ILE A 242 11.40 1.30 11.52
N GLY A 243 10.94 1.14 10.29
CA GLY A 243 10.63 -0.14 9.68
C GLY A 243 11.41 -0.33 8.38
N ILE A 244 11.87 -1.55 8.11
CA ILE A 244 12.47 -1.88 6.81
C ILE A 244 11.65 -3.00 6.18
N ILE A 245 11.10 -2.75 4.99
CA ILE A 245 10.22 -3.65 4.24
C ILE A 245 11.03 -4.29 3.12
N ALA A 246 11.32 -5.58 3.29
CA ALA A 246 11.98 -6.45 2.31
C ALA A 246 11.01 -6.80 1.15
N ALA A 247 10.55 -5.80 0.42
CA ALA A 247 9.44 -5.90 -0.54
C ALA A 247 9.80 -6.69 -1.80
N TYR A 248 11.06 -6.58 -2.25
CA TYR A 248 11.59 -7.32 -3.40
C TYR A 248 12.18 -8.66 -2.95
N SER A 249 12.91 -8.67 -1.83
CA SER A 249 13.49 -9.87 -1.22
C SER A 249 12.42 -10.84 -0.70
N ARG A 250 11.19 -10.35 -0.43
CA ARG A 250 9.97 -11.13 -0.15
C ARG A 250 10.04 -12.02 1.10
N THR A 251 10.83 -11.64 2.10
CA THR A 251 11.08 -12.45 3.31
C THR A 251 9.87 -12.65 4.22
N PHE A 252 8.77 -11.90 4.01
CA PHE A 252 7.53 -11.97 4.79
C PHE A 252 6.39 -12.77 4.13
N CYS A 253 6.63 -13.44 2.99
CA CYS A 253 5.55 -14.10 2.24
C CYS A 253 4.90 -15.28 2.98
N GLY A 254 5.67 -16.01 3.81
CA GLY A 254 5.17 -17.18 4.55
C GLY A 254 4.06 -16.86 5.56
N SER A 255 3.98 -15.60 6.01
CA SER A 255 2.94 -15.12 6.94
C SER A 255 1.98 -14.11 6.26
N CYS A 256 1.97 -14.02 4.93
CA CYS A 256 1.18 -13.00 4.25
C CYS A 256 -0.33 -13.25 4.38
N ASN A 257 -1.02 -12.31 5.03
CA ASN A 257 -2.47 -12.33 5.29
C ASN A 257 -3.31 -11.44 4.36
N ARG A 258 -2.69 -10.95 3.27
CA ARG A 258 -3.24 -9.88 2.41
C ARG A 258 -3.85 -10.40 1.11
N ILE A 259 -4.99 -9.83 0.75
CA ILE A 259 -5.56 -9.85 -0.60
C ILE A 259 -5.71 -8.42 -1.11
N ARG A 260 -5.78 -8.25 -2.43
CA ARG A 260 -5.97 -6.94 -3.06
C ARG A 260 -7.13 -6.99 -4.04
N ILE A 261 -7.82 -5.88 -4.18
CA ILE A 261 -8.78 -5.66 -5.25
C ILE A 261 -8.33 -4.41 -6.01
N THR A 262 -8.13 -4.56 -7.31
CA THR A 262 -7.76 -3.46 -8.21
C THR A 262 -8.97 -2.53 -8.46
N PRO A 263 -8.77 -1.34 -9.05
CA PRO A 263 -9.87 -0.45 -9.39
C PRO A 263 -10.90 -1.06 -10.37
N GLU A 264 -10.51 -2.04 -11.18
CA GLU A 264 -11.36 -2.80 -12.10
C GLU A 264 -12.09 -3.97 -11.43
N GLY A 265 -11.87 -4.20 -10.14
CA GLY A 265 -12.46 -5.30 -9.37
C GLY A 265 -11.76 -6.63 -9.53
N GLU A 266 -10.53 -6.64 -10.03
CA GLU A 266 -9.72 -7.83 -10.08
C GLU A 266 -9.18 -8.16 -8.68
N LEU A 267 -9.50 -9.36 -8.20
CA LEU A 267 -8.94 -9.93 -6.99
C LEU A 267 -7.54 -10.45 -7.30
N LYS A 268 -6.55 -9.96 -6.54
CA LYS A 268 -5.19 -10.48 -6.48
C LYS A 268 -4.92 -11.11 -5.13
N THR A 269 -4.36 -12.30 -5.11
CA THR A 269 -3.96 -13.02 -3.88
C THR A 269 -2.49 -12.81 -3.52
N CYS A 270 -1.71 -12.33 -4.48
CA CYS A 270 -0.33 -11.89 -4.37
C CYS A 270 -0.15 -10.56 -5.12
N LEU A 271 0.87 -9.75 -4.77
CA LEU A 271 1.19 -8.55 -5.56
C LEU A 271 1.70 -8.93 -6.97
N TYR A 272 2.34 -10.10 -7.07
CA TYR A 272 3.02 -10.59 -8.26
C TYR A 272 2.14 -11.47 -9.15
N ASP A 273 0.87 -11.70 -8.84
CA ASP A 273 -0.02 -12.44 -9.74
C ASP A 273 -0.64 -11.53 -10.82
N ASN A 274 -1.24 -12.13 -11.85
CA ASN A 274 -1.98 -11.44 -12.93
C ASN A 274 -3.46 -11.24 -12.60
N GLY A 275 -3.85 -11.32 -11.31
CA GLY A 275 -5.24 -11.48 -10.93
C GLY A 275 -5.73 -12.92 -11.06
N VAL A 276 -6.71 -13.26 -10.23
CA VAL A 276 -7.26 -14.62 -10.13
C VAL A 276 -8.76 -14.69 -10.39
N MET A 277 -9.47 -13.57 -10.23
CA MET A 277 -10.91 -13.46 -10.44
C MET A 277 -11.33 -12.00 -10.55
N ASN A 278 -12.29 -11.66 -11.41
CA ASN A 278 -12.89 -10.32 -11.42
C ASN A 278 -14.23 -10.31 -10.65
N ILE A 279 -14.23 -9.75 -9.44
CA ILE A 279 -15.41 -9.70 -8.56
C ILE A 279 -16.48 -8.77 -9.14
N LYS A 280 -16.08 -7.63 -9.69
CA LYS A 280 -17.01 -6.66 -10.31
C LYS A 280 -17.81 -7.31 -11.42
N ASP A 281 -17.17 -8.10 -12.28
CA ASP A 281 -17.86 -8.79 -13.37
C ASP A 281 -18.84 -9.85 -12.83
N GLN A 282 -18.51 -10.56 -11.75
CA GLN A 282 -19.46 -11.50 -11.10
C GLN A 282 -20.68 -10.76 -10.51
N LEU A 283 -20.47 -9.62 -9.86
CA LEU A 283 -21.57 -8.80 -9.33
C LEU A 283 -22.49 -8.30 -10.47
N ARG A 284 -21.91 -7.85 -11.58
CA ARG A 284 -22.66 -7.39 -12.76
C ARG A 284 -23.42 -8.50 -13.48
N LEU A 285 -22.91 -9.73 -13.42
CA LEU A 285 -23.62 -10.91 -13.91
C LEU A 285 -24.77 -11.35 -13.00
N GLY A 286 -24.94 -10.72 -11.83
CA GLY A 286 -26.00 -11.07 -10.87
C GLY A 286 -25.72 -12.36 -10.12
N VAL A 287 -24.44 -12.77 -9.99
CA VAL A 287 -24.05 -13.93 -9.18
C VAL A 287 -24.53 -13.75 -7.75
N THR A 288 -25.14 -14.79 -7.18
CA THR A 288 -25.67 -14.72 -5.81
C THR A 288 -24.53 -14.57 -4.80
N GLU A 289 -24.83 -14.00 -3.64
CA GLU A 289 -23.84 -13.83 -2.58
C GLU A 289 -23.22 -15.19 -2.15
N SER A 290 -24.06 -16.24 -2.04
CA SER A 290 -23.61 -17.59 -1.69
C SER A 290 -22.65 -18.17 -2.73
N ASP A 291 -22.94 -18.00 -4.01
CA ASP A 291 -22.06 -18.46 -5.09
C ASP A 291 -20.74 -17.69 -5.10
N LEU A 292 -20.81 -16.36 -4.90
CA LEU A 292 -19.61 -15.53 -4.81
C LEU A 292 -18.74 -15.92 -3.60
N LYS A 293 -19.32 -16.25 -2.44
CA LYS A 293 -18.60 -16.81 -1.28
C LYS A 293 -17.87 -18.10 -1.66
N MET A 294 -18.54 -19.03 -2.34
CA MET A 294 -17.91 -20.29 -2.78
C MET A 294 -16.77 -20.07 -3.76
N MET A 295 -16.96 -19.16 -4.72
CA MET A 295 -15.95 -18.75 -5.70
C MET A 295 -14.71 -18.15 -5.03
N LEU A 296 -14.90 -17.27 -4.05
CA LEU A 296 -13.82 -16.68 -3.24
C LEU A 296 -13.08 -17.74 -2.44
N LEU A 297 -13.79 -18.64 -1.75
CA LEU A 297 -13.17 -19.74 -1.00
C LEU A 297 -12.31 -20.64 -1.89
N LYS A 298 -12.81 -20.98 -3.08
CA LYS A 298 -12.04 -21.76 -4.07
C LYS A 298 -10.76 -21.02 -4.48
N THR A 299 -10.87 -19.71 -4.72
CA THR A 299 -9.74 -18.85 -5.11
C THR A 299 -8.67 -18.79 -4.02
N PHE A 300 -9.07 -18.66 -2.76
CA PHE A 300 -8.13 -18.64 -1.64
C PHE A 300 -7.47 -20.00 -1.40
N ASN A 301 -8.11 -21.09 -1.81
CA ASN A 301 -7.56 -22.44 -1.75
C ASN A 301 -6.61 -22.78 -2.92
N SER A 302 -6.32 -21.83 -3.81
CA SER A 302 -5.35 -21.97 -4.90
C SER A 302 -4.27 -20.90 -4.85
N ARG A 303 -3.99 -20.35 -3.66
CA ARG A 303 -3.03 -19.27 -3.48
C ARG A 303 -1.59 -19.79 -3.56
N ALA A 304 -0.72 -19.02 -4.21
CA ALA A 304 0.70 -19.31 -4.24
C ALA A 304 1.32 -19.27 -2.83
N LYS A 305 2.31 -20.11 -2.58
CA LYS A 305 3.12 -20.20 -1.37
C LYS A 305 3.81 -18.88 -1.04
N ASP A 306 4.37 -18.23 -2.05
CA ASP A 306 5.06 -16.94 -1.89
C ASP A 306 5.02 -16.09 -3.17
N GLY A 307 5.62 -14.91 -3.10
CA GLY A 307 5.68 -14.00 -4.24
C GLY A 307 6.50 -14.54 -5.41
N TRP A 308 7.50 -15.39 -5.15
CA TRP A 308 8.30 -16.00 -6.22
C TRP A 308 7.47 -17.01 -6.99
N GLU A 309 6.78 -17.94 -6.33
CA GLU A 309 5.89 -18.87 -7.02
C GLU A 309 4.78 -18.13 -7.79
N ALA A 310 4.18 -17.09 -7.19
CA ALA A 310 3.17 -16.28 -7.87
C ALA A 310 3.70 -15.63 -9.17
N GLU A 311 4.93 -15.11 -9.14
CA GLU A 311 5.59 -14.52 -10.30
C GLU A 311 5.91 -15.57 -11.38
N HIS A 312 6.41 -16.76 -10.99
CA HIS A 312 6.68 -17.85 -11.93
C HIS A 312 5.39 -18.39 -12.59
N LEU A 313 4.25 -18.32 -11.89
CA LEU A 313 2.95 -18.74 -12.41
C LEU A 313 2.31 -17.69 -13.35
N ARG A 314 2.79 -16.44 -13.37
CA ARG A 314 2.40 -15.50 -14.44
C ARG A 314 2.78 -16.13 -15.78
N ALA A 315 1.99 -15.88 -16.82
CA ALA A 315 2.26 -16.37 -18.17
C ALA A 315 3.75 -16.18 -18.50
N ALA A 316 4.45 -17.27 -18.82
CA ALA A 316 5.92 -17.42 -18.77
C ALA A 316 6.76 -16.40 -19.57
N ASN A 317 6.15 -15.42 -20.23
CA ASN A 317 6.76 -14.48 -21.17
C ASN A 317 6.49 -12.99 -20.90
N GLN A 318 5.82 -12.60 -19.81
CA GLN A 318 5.61 -11.18 -19.51
C GLN A 318 6.16 -10.85 -18.13
N GLY A 319 7.24 -10.05 -18.11
CA GLY A 319 7.79 -9.48 -16.89
C GLY A 319 6.74 -8.68 -16.12
N VAL A 320 7.06 -8.36 -14.87
CA VAL A 320 6.23 -7.47 -14.05
C VAL A 320 6.42 -6.05 -14.57
N HIS A 321 5.41 -5.53 -15.29
CA HIS A 321 5.40 -4.17 -15.83
C HIS A 321 4.16 -3.37 -15.41
N GLU A 322 3.33 -3.95 -14.53
CA GLU A 322 2.16 -3.25 -14.01
C GLU A 322 2.59 -2.09 -13.11
N SER A 323 1.93 -0.95 -13.27
CA SER A 323 2.14 0.20 -12.40
C SER A 323 1.61 -0.08 -11.00
N MET A 324 2.33 0.35 -9.95
CA MET A 324 1.79 0.36 -8.57
C MET A 324 0.44 1.09 -8.46
N ALA A 325 0.16 2.05 -9.34
CA ALA A 325 -1.10 2.77 -9.38
C ALA A 325 -2.29 1.91 -9.85
N THR A 326 -2.07 0.84 -10.61
CA THR A 326 -3.17 -0.03 -11.10
C THR A 326 -3.43 -1.22 -10.17
N ILE A 327 -2.42 -1.67 -9.43
CA ILE A 327 -2.50 -2.87 -8.58
C ILE A 327 -2.70 -2.59 -7.08
N GLY A 328 -2.78 -1.33 -6.68
CA GLY A 328 -3.07 -0.94 -5.29
C GLY A 328 -1.87 -1.03 -4.35
N GLY A 329 -0.91 -0.11 -4.55
CA GLY A 329 0.28 0.07 -3.70
C GLY A 329 0.02 0.08 -2.19
#